data_AF-A0A091N1U4-F1
#
_entry.id   AF-A0A091N1U4-F1
#
_cell.length_a   1.000
_cell.length_b   1.000
_cell.length_c   1.000
_cell.angle_alpha   90.00
_cell.angle_beta   90.00
_cell.angle_gamma   90.00
#
_symmetry.space_group_name_H-M   'P 1'
#
loop_
_entity.id
_entity.type
_entity.pdbx_description
1 polymer ?
#
loop_
_entity_poly.entity_id
_entity_poly.type
_entity_poly.pdbx_seq_one_letter_code
_entity_poly.pdbx_strand_id
1 'polypeptide(L)'
;LRLIYTTTAVQRKHVGVSGPEKYTEEFIKKQIEEFNLGKRHLANMMGEDPETFTQEDIDRAIAYLFPSGLFDPQARPMMKHPTKIFPEQRKIQWGEDGRPFNFLFYTGKQSYYSLMHETYEKLLNVQKYQDQLRAQDLPPQKEKKNQVGSRWLTKTELEEMLLEKLSDDDYSRFIQLLEKLVTLPCADIEEKYVQKFSKEVPAQLQTVVIEPLQYNEQGVAFSTGEGARKTAKATAVVYDNGTGKITVNGTDMLHYFPVLQDREQLLFPFQFLDRVGKHDMICTVSGGGRSAQAGAIRLASARALRSFVTEKEVEFMRQAGLLTRDPRVKERKKPGQEGARRKFTWKKR
;
A
#
# COMPACT_ATOMS: atom_id res chain seq x y z
N LEU A 1 17.90 15.19 -74.52
CA LEU A 1 17.90 14.49 -73.21
C LEU A 1 19.13 14.93 -72.44
N ARG A 2 19.00 15.77 -71.40
CA ARG A 2 20.13 16.15 -70.53
C ARG A 2 20.39 15.01 -69.54
N LEU A 3 21.56 14.39 -69.62
CA LEU A 3 22.04 13.44 -68.63
C LEU A 3 22.29 14.17 -67.32
N ILE A 4 21.43 13.92 -66.32
CA ILE A 4 21.64 14.37 -64.94
C ILE A 4 22.62 13.37 -64.32
N TYR A 5 23.86 13.79 -64.10
CA TYR A 5 24.83 13.01 -63.33
C TYR A 5 24.42 13.03 -61.86
N THR A 6 23.92 11.89 -61.35
CA THR A 6 23.71 11.71 -59.91
C THR A 6 25.01 11.21 -59.29
N THR A 7 25.70 12.07 -58.56
CA THR A 7 26.87 11.70 -57.74
C THR A 7 26.40 11.12 -56.41
N THR A 8 26.42 9.80 -56.25
CA THR A 8 26.24 9.16 -54.95
C THR A 8 27.56 9.20 -54.17
N ALA A 9 27.70 10.15 -53.25
CA ALA A 9 28.82 10.19 -52.31
C ALA A 9 28.59 9.18 -51.17
N VAL A 10 29.63 8.41 -50.80
CA VAL A 10 29.58 7.49 -49.65
C VAL A 10 29.37 8.31 -48.37
N GLN A 11 28.20 8.17 -47.75
CA GLN A 11 27.91 8.80 -46.47
C GLN A 11 28.68 8.06 -45.36
N ARG A 12 29.28 8.82 -44.42
CA ARG A 12 29.91 8.24 -43.23
C ARG A 12 28.84 7.49 -42.44
N LYS A 13 29.10 6.23 -42.10
CA LYS A 13 28.22 5.46 -41.21
C LYS A 13 28.09 6.22 -39.90
N HIS A 14 26.85 6.43 -39.46
CA HIS A 14 26.60 6.97 -38.13
C HIS A 14 27.23 6.04 -37.10
N VAL A 15 28.10 6.59 -36.25
CA VAL A 15 28.55 5.89 -35.05
C VAL A 15 27.31 5.75 -34.16
N GLY A 16 26.98 4.51 -33.78
CA GLY A 16 25.83 4.25 -32.93
C GLY A 16 25.91 5.10 -31.67
N VAL A 17 24.82 5.78 -31.33
CA VAL A 17 24.68 6.49 -30.05
C VAL A 17 24.96 5.50 -28.92
N SER A 18 25.57 5.98 -27.83
CA SER A 18 25.89 5.17 -26.65
C SER A 18 24.68 4.33 -26.23
N GLY A 19 24.87 3.02 -26.12
CA GLY A 19 23.86 2.08 -25.62
C GLY A 19 23.53 2.32 -24.14
N PRO A 20 22.67 1.47 -23.55
CA PRO A 20 22.32 1.59 -22.14
C PRO A 20 23.57 1.56 -21.25
N GLU A 21 23.59 2.39 -20.21
CA GLU A 21 24.68 2.45 -19.24
C GLU A 21 24.88 1.07 -18.59
N LYS A 22 26.10 0.53 -18.72
CA LYS A 22 26.49 -0.73 -18.08
C LYS A 22 27.39 -0.40 -16.90
N TYR A 23 27.09 -0.99 -15.74
CA TYR A 23 27.84 -0.75 -14.51
C TYR A 23 28.70 -1.98 -14.25
N THR A 24 30.03 -1.82 -14.39
CA THR A 24 30.96 -2.90 -14.09
C THR A 24 31.05 -3.12 -12.58
N GLU A 25 31.48 -4.31 -12.16
CA GLU A 25 31.69 -4.59 -10.74
C GLU A 25 32.71 -3.63 -10.11
N GLU A 26 33.74 -3.23 -10.87
CA GLU A 26 34.72 -2.24 -10.44
C GLU A 26 34.10 -0.86 -10.21
N PHE A 27 33.16 -0.45 -11.08
CA PHE A 27 32.44 0.81 -10.91
C PHE A 27 31.62 0.79 -9.61
N ILE A 28 30.88 -0.30 -9.36
CA ILE A 28 30.09 -0.43 -8.13
C ILE A 28 30.98 -0.42 -6.89
N LYS A 29 32.15 -1.09 -6.92
CA LYS A 29 33.13 -1.05 -5.82
C LYS A 29 33.60 0.37 -5.52
N LYS A 30 33.97 1.15 -6.54
CA LYS A 30 34.35 2.55 -6.37
C LYS A 30 33.23 3.39 -5.77
N GLN A 31 31.99 3.20 -6.23
CA GLN A 31 30.83 3.90 -5.67
C GLN A 31 30.57 3.55 -4.20
N ILE A 32 30.86 2.32 -3.77
CA ILE A 32 30.75 1.90 -2.37
C ILE A 32 31.79 2.63 -1.52
N GLU A 33 33.03 2.74 -2.00
CA GLU A 33 34.10 3.48 -1.32
C GLU A 33 33.75 4.97 -1.19
N GLU A 34 33.28 5.59 -2.28
CA GLU A 34 32.81 6.98 -2.28
C GLU A 34 31.63 7.21 -1.33
N PHE A 35 30.66 6.29 -1.28
CA PHE A 35 29.55 6.35 -0.35
C PHE A 35 30.01 6.27 1.11
N ASN A 36 30.93 5.36 1.43
CA ASN A 36 31.46 5.21 2.79
C ASN A 36 32.25 6.45 3.24
N LEU A 37 33.04 7.04 2.33
CA LEU A 37 33.75 8.28 2.58
C LEU A 37 32.78 9.46 2.76
N GLY A 38 31.80 9.59 1.86
CA GLY A 38 30.75 10.61 1.92
C GLY A 38 29.91 10.51 3.19
N LYS A 39 29.60 9.29 3.64
CA LYS A 39 28.92 9.03 4.93
C LYS A 39 29.69 9.63 6.11
N ARG A 40 31.01 9.41 6.17
CA ARG A 40 31.87 9.97 7.24
C ARG A 40 31.94 11.49 7.18
N HIS A 41 32.02 12.06 5.98
CA HIS A 41 31.99 13.52 5.81
C HIS A 41 30.66 14.12 6.25
N LEU A 42 29.54 13.48 5.90
CA LEU A 42 28.22 13.93 6.30
C LEU A 42 28.03 13.88 7.82
N ALA A 43 28.47 12.80 8.47
CA ALA A 43 28.44 12.69 9.93
C ALA A 43 29.26 13.82 10.60
N ASN A 44 30.47 14.09 10.09
CA ASN A 44 31.31 15.19 10.58
C ASN A 44 30.64 16.57 10.41
N MET A 45 29.99 16.82 9.27
CA MET A 45 29.26 18.08 9.03
C MET A 45 28.08 18.26 10.00
N MET A 46 27.39 17.16 10.35
CA MET A 46 26.26 17.17 11.28
C MET A 46 26.68 17.11 12.75
N GLY A 47 27.96 16.85 13.04
CA GLY A 47 28.48 16.68 14.40
C GLY A 47 28.08 15.36 15.07
N GLU A 48 27.77 14.34 14.26
CA GLU A 48 27.35 13.01 14.73
C GLU A 48 28.50 11.99 14.63
N ASP A 49 28.40 10.89 15.38
CA ASP A 49 29.37 9.79 15.35
C ASP A 49 29.25 8.97 14.04
N PRO A 50 30.33 8.84 13.22
CA PRO A 50 30.25 8.16 11.92
C PRO A 50 29.86 6.67 11.97
N GLU A 51 30.18 5.98 13.07
CA GLU A 51 29.94 4.54 13.21
C GLU A 51 28.46 4.26 13.53
N THR A 52 27.86 5.08 14.39
CA THR A 52 26.44 4.99 14.77
C THR A 52 25.50 5.59 13.70
N PHE A 53 26.04 6.34 12.74
CA PHE A 53 25.27 7.05 11.72
C PHE A 53 24.48 6.09 10.81
N THR A 54 23.14 6.13 10.90
CA THR A 54 22.23 5.25 10.16
C THR A 54 21.78 5.88 8.84
N GLN A 55 21.07 5.10 7.99
CA GLN A 55 20.51 5.64 6.75
C GLN A 55 19.41 6.69 7.01
N GLU A 56 18.68 6.58 8.12
CA GLU A 56 17.66 7.57 8.50
C GLU A 56 18.31 8.91 8.83
N ASP A 57 19.47 8.90 9.48
CA ASP A 57 20.25 10.10 9.80
C ASP A 57 20.77 10.76 8.52
N ILE A 58 21.25 9.95 7.56
CA ILE A 58 21.64 10.42 6.23
C ILE A 58 20.46 11.11 5.53
N ASP A 59 19.30 10.47 5.49
CA ASP A 59 18.12 11.01 4.80
C ASP A 59 17.63 12.32 5.46
N ARG A 60 17.68 12.41 6.80
CA ARG A 60 17.38 13.64 7.56
C ARG A 60 18.40 14.75 7.27
N ALA A 61 19.69 14.43 7.30
CA ALA A 61 20.74 15.39 7.03
C ALA A 61 20.67 15.96 5.60
N ILE A 62 20.39 15.11 4.61
CA ILE A 62 20.24 15.54 3.21
C ILE A 62 19.00 16.40 3.03
N ALA A 63 17.88 16.04 3.66
CA ALA A 63 16.68 16.87 3.62
C ALA A 63 16.91 18.27 4.22
N TYR A 64 17.79 18.39 5.22
CA TYR A 64 18.18 19.66 5.83
C TYR A 64 19.17 20.46 4.97
N LEU A 65 20.24 19.83 4.47
CA LEU A 65 21.30 20.49 3.70
C LEU A 65 20.84 20.86 2.28
N PHE A 66 20.00 20.02 1.66
CA PHE A 66 19.50 20.17 0.30
C PHE A 66 17.97 20.13 0.28
N PRO A 67 17.29 21.14 0.85
CA PRO A 67 15.83 21.13 0.96
C PRO A 67 15.18 21.22 -0.41
N SER A 68 14.51 20.13 -0.82
CA SER A 68 13.79 20.04 -2.09
C SER A 68 12.28 19.99 -1.87
N GLY A 69 11.57 20.95 -2.47
CA GLY A 69 10.11 21.01 -2.45
C GLY A 69 9.42 20.18 -3.55
N LEU A 70 10.15 19.29 -4.24
CA LEU A 70 9.59 18.46 -5.30
C LEU A 70 8.55 17.48 -4.74
N PHE A 71 7.41 17.36 -5.41
CA PHE A 71 6.33 16.47 -5.00
C PHE A 71 6.70 14.99 -5.13
N ASP A 72 7.45 14.64 -6.17
CA ASP A 72 7.94 13.28 -6.38
C ASP A 72 9.15 13.02 -5.46
N PRO A 73 9.06 12.07 -4.51
CA PRO A 73 10.17 11.73 -3.63
C PRO A 73 11.39 11.17 -4.36
N GLN A 74 11.22 10.51 -5.52
CA GLN A 74 12.32 9.91 -6.27
C GLN A 74 13.18 10.94 -6.99
N ALA A 75 12.64 12.13 -7.27
CA ALA A 75 13.36 13.23 -7.90
C ALA A 75 14.10 14.12 -6.88
N ARG A 76 13.98 13.85 -5.58
CA ARG A 76 14.66 14.60 -4.53
C ARG A 76 16.13 14.17 -4.42
N PRO A 77 17.02 15.05 -3.91
CA PRO A 77 18.38 14.65 -3.55
C PRO A 77 18.34 13.44 -2.60
N MET A 78 19.11 12.40 -2.92
CA MET A 78 19.21 11.21 -2.09
C MET A 78 20.64 10.66 -2.14
N MET A 79 21.14 10.19 -0.99
CA MET A 79 22.40 9.45 -0.89
C MET A 79 22.08 8.12 -0.24
N LYS A 80 22.08 7.05 -1.03
CA LYS A 80 21.83 5.69 -0.57
C LYS A 80 23.00 4.80 -0.96
N HIS A 81 23.07 3.64 -0.33
CA HIS A 81 24.04 2.63 -0.71
C HIS A 81 23.88 2.26 -2.21
N PRO A 82 24.99 2.10 -2.97
CA PRO A 82 24.93 1.87 -4.43
C PRO A 82 24.07 0.69 -4.86
N THR A 83 23.99 -0.39 -4.07
CA THR A 83 23.14 -1.56 -4.36
C THR A 83 21.64 -1.25 -4.36
N LYS A 84 21.22 -0.15 -3.74
CA LYS A 84 19.81 0.33 -3.75
C LYS A 84 19.54 1.34 -4.87
N ILE A 85 20.59 1.90 -5.48
CA ILE A 85 20.49 2.93 -6.53
C ILE A 85 20.59 2.27 -7.90
N PHE A 86 21.66 1.50 -8.10
CA PHE A 86 21.91 0.84 -9.37
C PHE A 86 21.12 -0.48 -9.42
N PRO A 87 20.48 -0.78 -10.57
CA PRO A 87 19.78 -2.04 -10.74
C PRO A 87 20.78 -3.20 -10.73
N GLU A 88 20.39 -4.32 -10.13
CA GLU A 88 21.19 -5.53 -10.17
C GLU A 88 21.36 -6.01 -11.62
N GLN A 89 22.61 -6.29 -12.00
CA GLN A 89 22.96 -6.75 -13.34
C GLN A 89 23.36 -8.22 -13.28
N ARG A 90 23.03 -8.95 -14.36
CA ARG A 90 23.51 -10.32 -14.51
C ARG A 90 25.03 -10.31 -14.61
N LYS A 91 25.66 -11.22 -13.88
CA LYS A 91 27.07 -11.51 -14.04
C LYS A 91 27.35 -12.12 -15.42
N ILE A 92 28.62 -12.08 -15.80
CA ILE A 92 29.12 -12.79 -16.98
C ILE A 92 28.70 -14.26 -16.87
N GLN A 93 28.14 -14.82 -17.95
CA GLN A 93 27.51 -16.14 -17.96
C GLN A 93 28.42 -17.26 -18.51
N TRP A 94 29.64 -16.92 -18.94
CA TRP A 94 30.63 -17.84 -19.50
C TRP A 94 32.04 -17.49 -19.02
N GLY A 95 32.93 -18.47 -19.03
CA GLY A 95 34.35 -18.29 -18.71
C GLY A 95 35.15 -17.70 -19.88
N GLU A 96 36.47 -17.54 -19.67
CA GLU A 96 37.41 -17.16 -20.74
C GLU A 96 37.47 -18.20 -21.87
N ASP A 97 37.14 -19.45 -21.56
CA ASP A 97 37.00 -20.56 -22.50
C ASP A 97 35.74 -20.45 -23.40
N GLY A 98 34.85 -19.49 -23.09
CA GLY A 98 33.58 -19.29 -23.80
C GLY A 98 32.50 -20.30 -23.43
N ARG A 99 32.74 -21.21 -22.46
CA ARG A 99 31.74 -22.20 -22.04
C ARG A 99 30.75 -21.56 -21.06
N PRO A 100 29.43 -21.65 -21.31
CA PRO A 100 28.44 -21.18 -20.35
C PRO A 100 28.46 -21.96 -19.03
N PHE A 101 28.25 -21.26 -17.91
CA PHE A 101 28.22 -21.86 -16.58
C PHE A 101 26.96 -22.70 -16.32
N ASN A 102 25.82 -22.30 -16.89
CA ASN A 102 24.54 -22.98 -16.71
C ASN A 102 24.20 -23.81 -17.96
N PHE A 103 23.74 -25.05 -17.76
CA PHE A 103 23.33 -25.94 -18.84
C PHE A 103 22.09 -25.46 -19.61
N LEU A 104 21.23 -24.63 -18.99
CA LEU A 104 20.06 -24.02 -19.62
C LEU A 104 20.36 -22.66 -20.27
N PHE A 105 21.63 -22.25 -20.38
CA PHE A 105 22.02 -20.97 -20.96
C PHE A 105 21.39 -20.71 -22.35
N TYR A 106 21.40 -21.71 -23.23
CA TYR A 106 20.91 -21.57 -24.61
C TYR A 106 19.37 -21.48 -24.74
N THR A 107 18.63 -21.59 -23.64
CA THR A 107 17.18 -21.31 -23.63
C THR A 107 16.86 -19.81 -23.68
N GLY A 108 17.85 -18.95 -23.39
CA GLY A 108 17.69 -17.50 -23.27
C GLY A 108 17.09 -17.02 -21.94
N LYS A 109 16.42 -17.90 -21.19
CA LYS A 109 15.82 -17.62 -19.86
C LYS A 109 16.25 -18.69 -18.84
N GLN A 110 17.57 -18.76 -18.63
CA GLN A 110 18.16 -19.84 -17.85
C GLN A 110 17.67 -19.87 -16.40
N SER A 111 17.45 -18.71 -15.77
CA SER A 111 17.04 -18.65 -14.36
C SER A 111 15.59 -19.12 -14.21
N TYR A 112 14.71 -18.66 -15.11
CA TYR A 112 13.32 -19.09 -15.15
C TYR A 112 13.19 -20.60 -15.38
N TYR A 113 13.87 -21.15 -16.40
CA TYR A 113 13.76 -22.59 -16.68
C TYR A 113 14.46 -23.46 -15.63
N SER A 114 15.51 -22.97 -14.96
CA SER A 114 16.08 -23.65 -13.79
C SER A 114 15.06 -23.77 -12.69
N LEU A 115 14.37 -22.67 -12.37
CA LEU A 115 13.30 -22.63 -11.37
C LEU A 115 12.10 -23.51 -11.76
N MET A 116 11.72 -23.55 -13.03
CA MET A 116 10.69 -24.47 -13.54
C MET A 116 11.12 -25.94 -13.45
N HIS A 117 12.41 -26.23 -13.66
CA HIS A 117 12.96 -27.57 -13.54
C HIS A 117 12.99 -28.03 -12.07
N GLU A 118 13.49 -27.18 -11.18
CA GLU A 118 13.54 -27.42 -9.74
C GLU A 118 12.15 -27.61 -9.13
N THR A 119 11.18 -26.73 -9.46
CA THR A 119 9.78 -26.90 -9.02
C THR A 119 9.20 -28.24 -9.45
N TYR A 120 9.44 -28.63 -10.70
CA TYR A 120 8.94 -29.89 -11.24
C TYR A 120 9.61 -31.10 -10.57
N GLU A 121 10.91 -31.00 -10.26
CA GLU A 121 11.63 -32.01 -9.48
C GLU A 121 11.02 -32.16 -8.07
N LYS A 122 10.71 -31.06 -7.40
CA LYS A 122 10.03 -31.08 -6.10
C LYS A 122 8.66 -31.74 -6.18
N LEU A 123 7.89 -31.42 -7.21
CA LEU A 123 6.59 -32.05 -7.46
C LEU A 123 6.75 -33.57 -7.63
N LEU A 124 7.73 -34.02 -8.41
CA LEU A 124 8.00 -35.44 -8.62
C LEU A 124 8.44 -36.15 -7.33
N ASN A 125 9.23 -35.47 -6.48
CA ASN A 125 9.66 -36.01 -5.19
C ASN A 125 8.48 -36.23 -4.24
N VAL A 126 7.53 -35.28 -4.20
CA VAL A 126 6.28 -35.43 -3.44
C VAL A 126 5.45 -36.60 -3.97
N GLN A 127 5.34 -36.76 -5.30
CA GLN A 127 4.64 -37.89 -5.90
C GLN A 127 5.28 -39.24 -5.55
N LYS A 128 6.61 -39.35 -5.67
CA LYS A 128 7.35 -40.56 -5.28
C LYS A 128 7.14 -40.90 -3.80
N TYR A 129 7.14 -39.90 -2.93
CA TYR A 129 6.88 -40.10 -1.51
C TYR A 129 5.45 -40.60 -1.26
N GLN A 130 4.45 -40.06 -1.96
CA GLN A 130 3.08 -40.57 -1.88
C GLN A 130 2.97 -42.02 -2.36
N ASP A 131 3.64 -42.38 -3.45
CA ASP A 131 3.63 -43.75 -3.96
C ASP A 131 4.28 -44.72 -2.98
N GLN A 132 5.35 -44.30 -2.28
CA GLN A 132 5.96 -45.06 -1.19
C GLN A 132 5.02 -45.26 0.00
N LEU A 133 4.28 -44.21 0.40
CA LEU A 133 3.29 -44.32 1.49
C LEU A 133 2.14 -45.26 1.11
N ARG A 134 1.67 -45.20 -0.15
CA ARG A 134 0.64 -46.13 -0.65
C ARG A 134 1.12 -47.57 -0.67
N ALA A 135 2.39 -47.81 -1.03
CA ALA A 135 2.98 -49.14 -0.98
C ALA A 135 3.10 -49.70 0.45
N GLN A 136 3.10 -48.83 1.46
CA GLN A 136 3.13 -49.18 2.89
C GLN A 136 1.74 -49.16 3.55
N ASP A 137 0.65 -49.06 2.77
CA ASP A 137 -0.74 -48.97 3.22
C ASP A 137 -1.03 -47.82 4.22
N LEU A 138 -0.20 -46.77 4.23
CA LEU A 138 -0.39 -45.59 5.07
C LEU A 138 -1.25 -44.54 4.34
N PRO A 139 -2.31 -44.00 4.96
CA PRO A 139 -3.14 -42.99 4.33
C PRO A 139 -2.36 -41.67 4.16
N PRO A 140 -2.47 -40.98 3.01
CA PRO A 140 -1.81 -39.71 2.81
C PRO A 140 -2.41 -38.65 3.75
N GLN A 141 -1.59 -38.06 4.63
CA GLN A 141 -2.00 -36.98 5.51
C GLN A 141 -2.39 -35.75 4.68
N LYS A 142 -3.66 -35.33 4.79
CA LYS A 142 -4.18 -34.06 4.26
C LYS A 142 -4.39 -33.10 5.41
N GLU A 143 -3.32 -32.49 5.90
CA GLU A 143 -3.48 -31.27 6.68
C GLU A 143 -3.70 -30.12 5.69
N LYS A 144 -4.95 -29.68 5.54
CA LYS A 144 -5.23 -28.44 4.80
C LYS A 144 -4.72 -27.27 5.65
N LYS A 145 -3.51 -26.80 5.37
CA LYS A 145 -3.03 -25.52 5.93
C LYS A 145 -3.88 -24.39 5.37
N ASN A 146 -4.41 -23.57 6.28
CA ASN A 146 -5.14 -22.36 5.94
C ASN A 146 -4.16 -21.33 5.37
N GLN A 147 -4.13 -21.12 4.06
CA GLN A 147 -3.35 -20.07 3.38
C GLN A 147 -3.87 -18.64 3.65
N VAL A 148 -4.74 -18.46 4.65
CA VAL A 148 -5.39 -17.20 4.94
C VAL A 148 -4.33 -16.20 5.40
N GLY A 149 -4.05 -15.20 4.56
CA GLY A 149 -3.05 -14.17 4.84
C GLY A 149 -1.74 -14.31 4.07
N SER A 150 -1.61 -15.25 3.12
CA SER A 150 -0.45 -15.31 2.21
C SER A 150 -0.86 -15.03 0.76
N ARG A 151 0.04 -14.38 0.00
CA ARG A 151 -0.08 -14.21 -1.45
C ARG A 151 1.17 -14.75 -2.15
N TRP A 152 1.04 -15.17 -3.40
CA TRP A 152 2.20 -15.44 -4.25
C TRP A 152 2.98 -14.15 -4.58
N LEU A 153 4.27 -14.30 -4.92
CA LEU A 153 5.08 -13.23 -5.50
C LEU A 153 4.40 -12.68 -6.74
N THR A 154 4.42 -11.35 -6.93
CA THR A 154 3.95 -10.75 -8.17
C THR A 154 4.95 -11.01 -9.30
N LYS A 155 4.52 -10.82 -10.55
CA LYS A 155 5.42 -10.92 -11.71
C LYS A 155 6.67 -10.04 -11.55
N THR A 156 6.51 -8.79 -11.14
CA THR A 156 7.63 -7.86 -10.96
C THR A 156 8.61 -8.34 -9.89
N GLU A 157 8.10 -8.86 -8.77
CA GLU A 157 8.93 -9.42 -7.70
C GLU A 157 9.69 -10.68 -8.17
N LEU A 158 9.06 -11.50 -9.03
CA LEU A 158 9.69 -12.69 -9.60
C LEU A 158 10.77 -12.32 -10.65
N GLU A 159 10.52 -11.30 -11.47
CA GLU A 159 11.50 -10.76 -12.42
C GLU A 159 12.73 -10.18 -11.71
N GLU A 160 12.51 -9.46 -10.60
CA GLU A 160 13.59 -8.95 -9.74
C GLU A 160 14.40 -10.10 -9.12
N MET A 161 13.74 -11.11 -8.57
CA MET A 161 14.40 -12.28 -7.97
C MET A 161 15.25 -13.06 -8.99
N LEU A 162 14.78 -13.20 -10.23
CA LEU A 162 15.48 -13.95 -11.27
C LEU A 162 16.46 -13.11 -12.11
N LEU A 163 16.36 -11.79 -12.02
CA LEU A 163 17.00 -10.83 -12.92
C LEU A 163 16.70 -11.14 -14.40
N GLU A 164 15.48 -11.59 -14.69
CA GLU A 164 15.01 -11.93 -16.04
C GLU A 164 13.66 -11.32 -16.36
N LYS A 165 13.48 -10.88 -17.61
CA LYS A 165 12.17 -10.46 -18.10
C LYS A 165 11.30 -11.68 -18.37
N LEU A 166 10.06 -11.64 -17.90
CA LEU A 166 9.10 -12.73 -18.04
C LEU A 166 7.88 -12.28 -18.87
N SER A 167 7.31 -13.23 -19.61
CA SER A 167 5.96 -13.06 -20.16
C SER A 167 4.91 -13.31 -19.07
N ASP A 168 3.72 -12.77 -19.23
CA ASP A 168 2.58 -13.08 -18.36
C ASP A 168 2.21 -14.58 -18.43
N ASP A 169 2.41 -15.19 -19.61
CA ASP A 169 2.22 -16.64 -19.82
C ASP A 169 3.25 -17.48 -19.08
N ASP A 170 4.48 -16.98 -18.92
CA ASP A 170 5.55 -17.69 -18.21
C ASP A 170 5.30 -17.63 -16.71
N TYR A 171 4.88 -16.46 -16.21
CA TYR A 171 4.48 -16.27 -14.83
C TYR A 171 3.28 -17.16 -14.46
N SER A 172 2.22 -17.16 -15.28
CA SER A 172 1.03 -17.99 -15.02
C SER A 172 1.35 -19.49 -15.01
N ARG A 173 2.21 -19.98 -15.92
CA ARG A 173 2.68 -21.37 -15.92
C ARG A 173 3.43 -21.74 -14.64
N PHE A 174 4.26 -20.84 -14.13
CA PHE A 174 4.98 -21.06 -12.88
C PHE A 174 4.02 -21.12 -11.68
N ILE A 175 3.07 -20.20 -11.58
CA ILE A 175 2.06 -20.20 -10.52
C ILE A 175 1.21 -21.47 -10.57
N GLN A 176 0.78 -21.92 -11.76
CA GLN A 176 0.05 -23.18 -11.91
C GLN A 176 0.84 -24.39 -11.40
N LEU A 177 2.15 -24.43 -11.59
CA LEU A 177 2.99 -25.49 -11.04
C LEU A 177 3.08 -25.43 -9.52
N LEU A 178 3.22 -24.23 -8.93
CA LEU A 178 3.23 -24.05 -7.48
C LEU A 178 1.89 -24.44 -6.86
N GLU A 179 0.77 -23.99 -7.45
CA GLU A 179 -0.57 -24.37 -7.01
C GLU A 179 -0.75 -25.89 -7.07
N LYS A 180 -0.31 -26.52 -8.18
CA LYS A 180 -0.33 -27.98 -8.30
C LYS A 180 0.48 -28.64 -7.20
N LEU A 181 1.67 -28.15 -6.89
CA LEU A 181 2.52 -28.68 -5.82
C LEU A 181 1.82 -28.58 -4.45
N VAL A 182 1.15 -27.46 -4.14
CA VAL A 182 0.46 -27.28 -2.86
C VAL A 182 -0.83 -28.11 -2.76
N THR A 183 -1.51 -28.39 -3.88
CA THR A 183 -2.72 -29.24 -3.87
C THR A 183 -2.43 -30.72 -3.58
N LEU A 184 -1.18 -31.17 -3.73
CA LEU A 184 -0.80 -32.56 -3.51
C LEU A 184 -0.83 -32.93 -2.01
N PRO A 185 -1.28 -34.14 -1.65
CA PRO A 185 -1.10 -34.66 -0.30
C PRO A 185 0.39 -34.70 0.11
N CYS A 186 0.71 -34.47 1.38
CA CYS A 186 2.10 -34.42 1.87
C CYS A 186 2.96 -33.27 1.30
N ALA A 187 2.34 -32.16 0.85
CA ALA A 187 3.07 -30.97 0.39
C ALA A 187 3.95 -30.31 1.46
N ASP A 188 3.75 -30.65 2.74
CA ASP A 188 4.51 -30.12 3.89
C ASP A 188 6.03 -30.36 3.78
N ILE A 189 6.44 -31.42 3.07
CA ILE A 189 7.87 -31.74 2.85
C ILE A 189 8.60 -30.57 2.18
N GLU A 190 7.92 -29.89 1.26
CA GLU A 190 8.49 -28.82 0.44
C GLU A 190 7.96 -27.43 0.83
N GLU A 191 7.39 -27.29 2.03
CA GLU A 191 6.85 -26.01 2.51
C GLU A 191 7.91 -24.90 2.52
N LYS A 192 9.14 -25.20 2.94
CA LYS A 192 10.26 -24.24 2.91
C LYS A 192 10.56 -23.72 1.51
N TYR A 193 10.33 -24.54 0.48
CA TYR A 193 10.53 -24.14 -0.90
C TYR A 193 9.39 -23.24 -1.37
N VAL A 194 8.13 -23.62 -1.07
CA VAL A 194 6.94 -22.83 -1.38
C VAL A 194 6.98 -21.46 -0.71
N GLN A 195 7.42 -21.40 0.55
CA GLN A 195 7.53 -20.16 1.32
C GLN A 195 8.42 -19.11 0.66
N LYS A 196 9.45 -19.52 -0.12
CA LYS A 196 10.30 -18.59 -0.88
C LYS A 196 9.51 -17.75 -1.89
N PHE A 197 8.40 -18.30 -2.39
CA PHE A 197 7.57 -17.67 -3.42
C PHE A 197 6.26 -17.10 -2.86
N SER A 198 6.07 -17.12 -1.55
CA SER A 198 4.92 -16.53 -0.88
C SER A 198 5.34 -15.34 -0.02
N LYS A 199 4.49 -14.32 0.04
CA LYS A 199 4.62 -13.19 0.97
C LYS A 199 3.41 -13.16 1.88
N GLU A 200 3.67 -12.93 3.17
CA GLU A 200 2.61 -12.66 4.12
C GLU A 200 1.98 -11.29 3.82
N VAL A 201 0.66 -11.28 3.74
CA VAL A 201 -0.15 -10.08 3.60
C VAL A 201 -0.66 -9.75 5.00
N PRO A 202 -0.20 -8.65 5.62
CA PRO A 202 -0.75 -8.24 6.90
C PRO A 202 -2.24 -7.94 6.71
N ALA A 203 -3.10 -8.76 7.29
CA ALA A 203 -4.52 -8.48 7.35
C ALA A 203 -4.71 -7.29 8.29
N GLN A 204 -4.92 -6.10 7.71
CA GLN A 204 -5.36 -4.95 8.49
C GLN A 204 -6.80 -5.24 8.94
N LEU A 205 -6.96 -5.88 10.10
CA LEU A 205 -8.26 -5.93 10.76
C LEU A 205 -8.69 -4.48 10.95
N GLN A 206 -9.85 -4.11 10.41
CA GLN A 206 -10.46 -2.80 10.66
C GLN A 206 -11.03 -2.78 12.08
N THR A 207 -10.22 -3.11 13.08
CA THR A 207 -10.61 -2.94 14.48
C THR A 207 -10.75 -1.45 14.70
N VAL A 208 -11.98 -1.02 14.90
CA VAL A 208 -12.25 0.38 15.12
C VAL A 208 -11.68 0.72 16.50
N VAL A 209 -10.72 1.65 16.57
CA VAL A 209 -10.04 2.04 17.82
C VAL A 209 -11.05 2.66 18.78
N ILE A 210 -11.35 2.02 19.90
CA ILE A 210 -12.27 2.52 20.92
C ILE A 210 -11.47 3.45 21.84
N GLU A 211 -11.88 4.71 21.95
CA GLU A 211 -11.22 5.67 22.83
C GLU A 211 -11.60 5.37 24.30
N PRO A 212 -10.65 5.47 25.25
CA PRO A 212 -10.95 5.26 26.65
C PRO A 212 -11.91 6.33 27.17
N LEU A 213 -12.82 5.94 28.06
CA LEU A 213 -13.73 6.86 28.73
C LEU A 213 -12.96 7.83 29.63
N GLN A 214 -13.31 9.10 29.52
CA GLN A 214 -12.80 10.18 30.38
C GLN A 214 -13.83 10.48 31.48
N TYR A 215 -13.40 11.08 32.58
CA TYR A 215 -14.29 11.43 33.70
C TYR A 215 -14.20 12.93 33.98
N ASN A 216 -15.36 13.56 34.12
CA ASN A 216 -15.44 14.96 34.54
C ASN A 216 -15.12 15.12 36.05
N GLU A 217 -14.97 16.36 36.51
CA GLU A 217 -14.84 16.72 37.94
C GLU A 217 -16.00 16.19 38.81
N GLN A 218 -17.17 15.98 38.20
CA GLN A 218 -18.37 15.43 38.85
C GLN A 218 -18.42 13.88 38.84
N GLY A 219 -17.38 13.21 38.32
CA GLY A 219 -17.31 11.75 38.21
C GLY A 219 -18.14 11.14 37.09
N VAL A 220 -18.75 11.94 36.22
CA VAL A 220 -19.53 11.44 35.06
C VAL A 220 -18.59 11.03 33.94
N ALA A 221 -18.78 9.81 33.44
CA ALA A 221 -18.05 9.29 32.29
C ALA A 221 -18.48 10.01 31.00
N PHE A 222 -17.52 10.41 30.18
CA PHE A 222 -17.75 11.03 28.89
C PHE A 222 -16.77 10.52 27.84
N SER A 223 -17.16 10.70 26.59
CA SER A 223 -16.33 10.41 25.42
C SER A 223 -16.37 11.59 24.46
N THR A 224 -15.28 11.81 23.75
CA THR A 224 -15.20 12.84 22.73
C THR A 224 -15.10 12.20 21.36
N GLY A 225 -15.79 12.76 20.37
CA GLY A 225 -15.72 12.31 18.99
C GLY A 225 -15.60 13.47 18.02
N GLU A 226 -14.75 13.31 17.01
CA GLU A 226 -14.61 14.30 15.95
C GLU A 226 -15.25 13.83 14.64
N GLY A 227 -15.94 14.75 13.97
CA GLY A 227 -16.62 14.51 12.71
C GLY A 227 -16.36 15.61 11.68
N ALA A 228 -16.27 15.23 10.41
CA ALA A 228 -16.12 16.16 9.31
C ALA A 228 -17.00 15.77 8.13
N ARG A 229 -17.73 16.74 7.58
CA ARG A 229 -18.53 16.55 6.36
C ARG A 229 -18.45 17.80 5.48
N LYS A 230 -18.03 17.60 4.22
CA LYS A 230 -17.72 18.71 3.31
C LYS A 230 -16.72 19.67 3.97
N THR A 231 -17.14 20.91 4.24
CA THR A 231 -16.35 21.95 4.91
C THR A 231 -16.75 22.15 6.39
N ALA A 232 -17.74 21.40 6.89
CA ALA A 232 -18.13 21.43 8.30
C ALA A 232 -17.26 20.49 9.12
N LYS A 233 -16.82 20.97 10.29
CA LYS A 233 -16.12 20.21 11.32
C LYS A 233 -16.91 20.29 12.62
N ALA A 234 -17.05 19.16 13.31
CA ALA A 234 -17.79 19.05 14.55
C ALA A 234 -16.99 18.25 15.57
N THR A 235 -17.07 18.68 16.82
CA THR A 235 -16.59 17.94 17.99
C THR A 235 -17.80 17.70 18.89
N ALA A 236 -18.04 16.46 19.26
CA ALA A 236 -19.15 16.07 20.13
C ALA A 236 -18.59 15.43 21.40
N VAL A 237 -19.06 15.91 22.54
CA VAL A 237 -18.83 15.32 23.84
C VAL A 237 -20.13 14.65 24.28
N VAL A 238 -20.08 13.33 24.50
CA VAL A 238 -21.24 12.53 24.91
C VAL A 238 -21.02 12.06 26.35
N TYR A 239 -21.96 12.39 27.22
CA TYR A 239 -21.98 12.02 28.63
C TYR A 239 -22.83 10.78 28.85
N ASP A 240 -22.40 9.95 29.79
CA ASP A 240 -23.19 8.82 30.26
C ASP A 240 -24.29 9.26 31.24
N ASN A 241 -25.36 8.48 31.35
CA ASN A 241 -26.50 8.72 32.25
C ASN A 241 -27.16 10.11 32.12
N GLY A 242 -27.45 10.51 30.88
CA GLY A 242 -28.10 11.79 30.56
C GLY A 242 -29.63 11.72 30.48
N THR A 243 -30.23 12.88 30.20
CA THR A 243 -31.67 13.05 29.96
C THR A 243 -32.06 13.07 28.48
N GLY A 244 -31.08 12.95 27.57
CA GLY A 244 -31.29 13.10 26.12
C GLY A 244 -31.12 14.54 25.63
N LYS A 245 -30.55 15.42 26.44
CA LYS A 245 -30.36 16.83 26.10
C LYS A 245 -29.22 16.99 25.11
N ILE A 246 -29.52 17.56 23.94
CA ILE A 246 -28.53 17.80 22.88
C ILE A 246 -28.36 19.31 22.71
N THR A 247 -27.17 19.81 23.03
CA THR A 247 -26.80 21.22 22.82
C THR A 247 -25.81 21.36 21.67
N VAL A 248 -26.06 22.32 20.77
CA VAL A 248 -25.25 22.65 19.59
C VAL A 248 -24.80 24.10 19.71
N ASN A 249 -23.49 24.34 19.85
CA ASN A 249 -22.90 25.68 20.04
C ASN A 249 -23.56 26.50 21.16
N GLY A 250 -23.95 25.83 22.27
CA GLY A 250 -24.62 26.47 23.41
C GLY A 250 -26.13 26.69 23.26
N THR A 251 -26.70 26.35 22.11
CA THR A 251 -28.15 26.43 21.84
C THR A 251 -28.76 25.03 21.81
N ASP A 252 -30.05 24.89 22.13
CA ASP A 252 -30.74 23.60 22.01
C ASP A 252 -30.85 23.12 20.54
N MET A 253 -30.82 21.80 20.33
CA MET A 253 -30.86 21.19 19.00
C MET A 253 -32.08 21.63 18.19
N LEU A 254 -33.25 21.77 18.84
CA LEU A 254 -34.49 22.15 18.16
C LEU A 254 -34.42 23.56 17.57
N HIS A 255 -33.76 24.48 18.28
CA HIS A 255 -33.58 25.86 17.83
C HIS A 255 -32.46 25.98 16.80
N TYR A 256 -31.36 25.24 16.97
CA TYR A 256 -30.23 25.29 16.03
C TYR A 256 -30.55 24.66 14.67
N PHE A 257 -31.25 23.52 14.66
CA PHE A 257 -31.69 22.84 13.46
C PHE A 257 -33.22 22.92 13.34
N PRO A 258 -33.79 23.93 12.66
CA PRO A 258 -35.24 24.04 12.49
C PRO A 258 -35.83 22.96 11.58
N VAL A 259 -35.01 22.39 10.68
CA VAL A 259 -35.46 21.41 9.69
C VAL A 259 -35.38 19.99 10.24
N LEU A 260 -36.48 19.23 10.09
CA LEU A 260 -36.61 17.86 10.60
C LEU A 260 -35.52 16.92 10.09
N GLN A 261 -35.18 16.99 8.80
CA GLN A 261 -34.14 16.16 8.17
C GLN A 261 -32.80 16.25 8.90
N ASP A 262 -32.43 17.44 9.40
CA ASP A 262 -31.16 17.60 10.12
C ASP A 262 -31.24 16.94 11.50
N ARG A 263 -32.37 17.07 12.19
CA ARG A 263 -32.62 16.43 13.49
C ARG A 263 -32.59 14.90 13.39
N GLU A 264 -33.18 14.34 12.34
CA GLU A 264 -33.12 12.90 12.07
C GLU A 264 -31.68 12.40 11.94
N GLN A 265 -30.81 13.17 11.28
CA GLN A 265 -29.39 12.80 11.18
C GLN A 265 -28.68 12.81 12.53
N LEU A 266 -29.00 13.73 13.44
CA LEU A 266 -28.42 13.77 14.78
C LEU A 266 -28.92 12.61 15.66
N LEU A 267 -30.19 12.23 15.52
CA LEU A 267 -30.81 11.17 16.32
C LEU A 267 -30.44 9.76 15.84
N PHE A 268 -30.14 9.58 14.56
CA PHE A 268 -29.91 8.27 13.94
C PHE A 268 -28.88 7.39 14.68
N PRO A 269 -27.71 7.87 15.15
CA PRO A 269 -26.76 7.04 15.91
C PRO A 269 -27.33 6.52 17.25
N PHE A 270 -28.13 7.35 17.95
CA PHE A 270 -28.75 6.96 19.22
C PHE A 270 -29.92 6.01 19.00
N GLN A 271 -30.69 6.22 17.94
CA GLN A 271 -31.78 5.33 17.53
C GLN A 271 -31.25 3.96 17.09
N PHE A 272 -30.16 3.92 16.33
CA PHE A 272 -29.55 2.67 15.87
C PHE A 272 -29.07 1.78 17.01
N LEU A 273 -28.70 2.37 18.15
CA LEU A 273 -28.21 1.68 19.34
C LEU A 273 -29.29 1.48 20.42
N ASP A 274 -30.55 1.84 20.16
CA ASP A 274 -31.65 1.82 21.14
C ASP A 274 -31.30 2.56 22.46
N ARG A 275 -30.62 3.71 22.31
CA ARG A 275 -30.12 4.57 23.42
C ARG A 275 -30.63 6.01 23.36
N VAL A 276 -31.76 6.23 22.69
CA VAL A 276 -32.43 7.53 22.69
C VAL A 276 -32.81 7.91 24.12
N GLY A 277 -32.43 9.12 24.56
CA GLY A 277 -32.74 9.63 25.89
C GLY A 277 -31.83 9.16 27.03
N LYS A 278 -30.78 8.36 26.75
CA LYS A 278 -29.86 7.84 27.77
C LYS A 278 -28.57 8.65 27.93
N HIS A 279 -28.27 9.50 26.95
CA HIS A 279 -27.02 10.26 26.87
C HIS A 279 -27.30 11.74 26.65
N ASP A 280 -26.50 12.60 27.29
CA ASP A 280 -26.49 14.02 27.00
C ASP A 280 -25.31 14.34 26.06
N MET A 281 -25.55 15.20 25.09
CA MET A 281 -24.54 15.57 24.10
C MET A 281 -24.33 17.08 24.07
N ILE A 282 -23.08 17.48 24.20
CA ILE A 282 -22.65 18.86 23.93
C ILE A 282 -21.79 18.81 22.67
N CYS A 283 -22.19 19.55 21.64
CA CYS A 283 -21.43 19.60 20.39
C CYS A 283 -21.10 21.02 19.97
N THR A 284 -19.88 21.16 19.46
CA THR A 284 -19.38 22.37 18.84
C THR A 284 -19.19 22.11 17.35
N VAL A 285 -19.78 22.95 16.51
CA VAL A 285 -19.73 22.80 15.05
C VAL A 285 -19.38 24.12 14.39
N SER A 286 -18.46 24.07 13.43
CA SER A 286 -18.00 25.23 12.68
C SER A 286 -17.88 24.94 11.18
N GLY A 287 -18.12 25.97 10.37
CA GLY A 287 -18.04 25.91 8.91
C GLY A 287 -19.19 25.15 8.24
N GLY A 288 -19.13 25.10 6.90
CA GLY A 288 -20.13 24.44 6.07
C GLY A 288 -21.50 25.10 6.08
N GLY A 289 -22.54 24.30 5.85
CA GLY A 289 -23.93 24.73 5.91
C GLY A 289 -24.77 23.70 6.67
N ARG A 290 -26.04 24.01 6.90
CA ARG A 290 -26.96 23.28 7.80
C ARG A 290 -26.86 21.74 7.71
N SER A 291 -27.07 21.15 6.53
CA SER A 291 -27.03 19.69 6.35
C SER A 291 -25.62 19.08 6.41
N ALA A 292 -24.59 19.89 6.12
CA ALA A 292 -23.20 19.47 6.29
C ALA A 292 -22.85 19.40 7.78
N GLN A 293 -23.28 20.40 8.57
CA GLN A 293 -23.12 20.43 10.01
C GLN A 293 -23.83 19.27 10.69
N ALA A 294 -25.09 19.00 10.33
CA ALA A 294 -25.85 17.86 10.86
C ALA A 294 -25.14 16.52 10.62
N GLY A 295 -24.63 16.30 9.39
CA GLY A 295 -23.88 15.08 9.09
C GLY A 295 -22.49 15.01 9.73
N ALA A 296 -21.85 16.15 10.01
CA ALA A 296 -20.60 16.19 10.77
C ALA A 296 -20.85 15.80 12.24
N ILE A 297 -21.90 16.34 12.86
CA ILE A 297 -22.33 16.01 14.22
C ILE A 297 -22.74 14.54 14.32
N ARG A 298 -23.44 14.00 13.32
CA ARG A 298 -23.78 12.57 13.25
C ARG A 298 -22.54 11.67 13.33
N LEU A 299 -21.48 12.01 12.60
CA LEU A 299 -20.23 11.23 12.64
C LEU A 299 -19.50 11.41 13.98
N ALA A 300 -19.48 12.63 14.53
CA ALA A 300 -18.88 12.93 15.82
C ALA A 300 -19.57 12.16 16.97
N SER A 301 -20.90 12.24 17.03
CA SER A 301 -21.73 11.51 18.00
C SER A 301 -21.59 10.00 17.86
N ALA A 302 -21.64 9.46 16.63
CA ALA A 302 -21.43 8.05 16.39
C ALA A 302 -20.04 7.57 16.84
N ARG A 303 -19.00 8.40 16.70
CA ARG A 303 -17.64 8.07 17.17
C ARG A 303 -17.52 8.10 18.69
N ALA A 304 -18.10 9.13 19.33
CA ALA A 304 -18.15 9.24 20.78
C ALA A 304 -18.90 8.05 21.40
N LEU A 305 -20.06 7.68 20.84
CA LEU A 305 -20.90 6.58 21.34
C LEU A 305 -20.20 5.22 21.39
N ARG A 306 -19.13 5.01 20.62
CA ARG A 306 -18.38 3.74 20.54
C ARG A 306 -17.77 3.32 21.88
N SER A 307 -17.45 4.27 22.75
CA SER A 307 -16.88 4.00 24.06
C SER A 307 -17.90 3.48 25.08
N PHE A 308 -19.21 3.58 24.78
CA PHE A 308 -20.31 3.16 25.67
C PHE A 308 -21.02 1.88 25.20
N VAL A 309 -20.56 1.27 24.11
CA VAL A 309 -21.21 0.12 23.45
C VAL A 309 -20.26 -1.07 23.32
N THR A 310 -20.83 -2.24 23.05
CA THR A 310 -20.07 -3.47 22.86
C THR A 310 -19.37 -3.49 21.49
N GLU A 311 -18.29 -4.28 21.36
CA GLU A 311 -17.55 -4.40 20.10
C GLU A 311 -18.43 -4.86 18.92
N LYS A 312 -19.43 -5.71 19.19
CA LYS A 312 -20.39 -6.18 18.16
C LYS A 312 -21.26 -5.04 17.64
N GLU A 313 -21.74 -4.16 18.52
CA GLU A 313 -22.53 -2.99 18.15
C GLU A 313 -21.67 -1.99 17.36
N VAL A 314 -20.40 -1.82 17.71
CA VAL A 314 -19.45 -1.00 16.93
C VAL A 314 -19.31 -1.52 15.50
N GLU A 315 -19.23 -2.84 15.32
CA GLU A 315 -19.18 -3.45 13.99
C GLU A 315 -20.48 -3.24 13.21
N PHE A 316 -21.64 -3.32 13.85
CA PHE A 316 -22.92 -2.97 13.22
C PHE A 316 -22.99 -1.49 12.81
N MET A 317 -22.48 -0.58 13.65
CA MET A 317 -22.39 0.85 13.29
C MET A 317 -21.45 1.07 12.10
N ARG A 318 -20.35 0.32 12.02
CA ARG A 318 -19.41 0.35 10.88
C ARG A 318 -20.13 -0.09 9.61
N GLN A 319 -20.84 -1.21 9.64
CA GLN A 319 -21.60 -1.74 8.50
C GLN A 319 -22.74 -0.82 8.07
N ALA A 320 -23.41 -0.16 9.02
CA ALA A 320 -24.42 0.87 8.76
C ALA A 320 -23.87 2.19 8.20
N GLY A 321 -22.54 2.34 8.10
CA GLY A 321 -21.89 3.54 7.58
C GLY A 321 -21.93 4.75 8.52
N LEU A 322 -22.16 4.54 9.81
CA LEU A 322 -22.17 5.59 10.83
C LEU A 322 -20.77 6.09 11.16
N LEU A 323 -19.78 5.20 11.08
CA LEU A 323 -18.38 5.47 11.45
C LEU A 323 -17.50 5.91 10.28
N THR A 324 -18.03 5.84 9.05
CA THR A 324 -17.32 6.18 7.83
C THR A 324 -17.49 7.67 7.51
N ARG A 325 -16.37 8.36 7.30
CA ARG A 325 -16.38 9.74 6.79
C ARG A 325 -16.85 9.77 5.35
N ASP A 326 -17.85 10.59 5.03
CA ASP A 326 -18.33 10.80 3.66
C ASP A 326 -17.25 11.57 2.84
N PRO A 327 -16.60 10.94 1.84
CA PRO A 327 -15.54 11.57 1.07
C PRO A 327 -16.07 12.54 -0.01
N ARG A 328 -17.40 12.60 -0.24
CA ARG A 328 -17.98 13.43 -1.30
C ARG A 328 -17.83 14.91 -0.99
N VAL A 329 -16.98 15.57 -1.77
CA VAL A 329 -16.71 17.02 -1.71
C VAL A 329 -17.04 17.69 -3.04
N LYS A 330 -17.25 19.01 -3.04
CA LYS A 330 -17.52 19.76 -4.26
C LYS A 330 -16.30 19.68 -5.17
N GLU A 331 -16.46 19.09 -6.35
CA GLU A 331 -15.41 19.08 -7.35
C GLU A 331 -15.12 20.49 -7.88
N ARG A 332 -13.83 20.78 -8.15
CA ARG A 332 -13.44 22.05 -8.79
C ARG A 332 -14.02 22.17 -10.20
N LYS A 333 -14.26 23.42 -10.63
CA LYS A 333 -14.54 23.77 -12.04
C LYS A 333 -13.27 23.56 -12.88
N LYS A 334 -13.43 23.17 -14.14
CA LYS A 334 -12.31 22.98 -15.09
C LYS A 334 -12.32 24.15 -16.09
N PRO A 335 -11.15 24.70 -16.47
CA PRO A 335 -11.09 25.70 -17.53
C PRO A 335 -11.65 25.11 -18.84
N GLY A 336 -12.31 25.93 -19.65
CA GLY A 336 -13.00 25.48 -20.87
C GLY A 336 -14.31 24.71 -20.63
N GLN A 337 -14.84 24.69 -19.40
CA GLN A 337 -16.12 24.06 -19.06
C GLN A 337 -17.01 25.03 -18.28
N GLU A 338 -18.34 24.89 -18.40
CA GLU A 338 -19.30 25.73 -17.69
C GLU A 338 -19.28 25.43 -16.18
N GLY A 339 -19.17 24.15 -15.82
CA GLY A 339 -19.10 23.69 -14.43
C GLY A 339 -17.99 22.65 -14.19
N ALA A 340 -18.12 21.89 -13.10
CA ALA A 340 -17.18 20.80 -12.79
C ALA A 340 -17.28 19.63 -13.80
N ARG A 341 -18.47 19.39 -14.34
CA ARG A 341 -18.73 18.33 -15.34
C ARG A 341 -19.53 18.85 -16.54
N ARG A 342 -20.43 19.81 -16.33
CA ARG A 342 -21.21 20.50 -17.38
C ARG A 342 -20.29 21.23 -18.36
N LYS A 343 -20.46 20.94 -19.65
CA LYS A 343 -19.77 21.58 -20.77
C LYS A 343 -20.61 22.73 -21.30
N PHE A 344 -19.96 23.68 -21.97
CA PHE A 344 -20.69 24.68 -22.75
C PHE A 344 -21.46 23.99 -23.88
N THR A 345 -22.53 24.64 -24.34
CA THR A 345 -23.29 24.16 -25.50
C THR A 345 -22.36 24.07 -26.71
N TRP A 346 -22.19 22.86 -27.22
CA TRP A 346 -21.41 22.63 -28.43
C TRP A 346 -22.23 23.03 -29.65
N LYS A 347 -21.71 23.96 -30.46
CA LYS A 347 -22.29 24.34 -31.75
C LYS A 347 -21.56 23.57 -32.85
N LYS A 348 -22.31 22.74 -33.59
CA LYS A 348 -21.77 21.93 -34.69
C LYS A 348 -21.47 22.75 -35.97
N ARG A 349 -22.18 23.86 -36.16
CA ARG A 349 -22.21 24.66 -37.38
C ARG A 349 -21.71 26.06 -37.10
#